data_AF-A0A9N8ZZI6-F1
#
_entry.id   AF-A0A9N8ZZI6-F1
#
_cell.length_a   1.000
_cell.length_b   1.000
_cell.length_c   1.000
_cell.angle_alpha   90.00
_cell.angle_beta   90.00
_cell.angle_gamma   90.00
#
_symmetry.space_group_name_H-M   'P 1'
#
loop_
_entity.id
_entity.type
_entity.pdbx_description
1 polymer ?
#
loop_
_entity_poly.entity_id
_entity_poly.type
_entity_poly.pdbx_seq_one_letter_code
_entity_poly.pdbx_strand_id
1 'polypeptide(L)'
;MSDDPFFTVKEYNKISVISLLREIEQNFTTVTTLFESWNRIFSTVSSRNNEELRRTEEELKSTLQDITTDLDAIRVVENHPDKFSLTKREIESRREFVEQTRLRLQEIRRSLENNRHQELIDGHKSTKLFEQVRSKSRYEEVIEMDNTKFIENESLQQTILLREQDDQLESLYGTARNIHEIATTMGTELEDQNILLDEFGDQVDRTQGRLDKAMRKVAYIIKHNE
;
A
#
# COMPACT_ATOMS: atom_id res chain seq x y z
N MET A 1 44.98 9.74 -15.47
CA MET A 1 43.65 10.40 -15.45
C MET A 1 42.95 9.91 -14.20
N SER A 2 42.84 10.77 -13.19
CA SER A 2 42.13 10.47 -11.93
C SER A 2 40.64 10.39 -12.23
N ASP A 3 39.98 9.33 -11.79
CA ASP A 3 38.51 9.33 -11.71
C ASP A 3 38.10 10.39 -10.69
N ASP A 4 37.37 11.39 -11.16
CA ASP A 4 36.93 12.55 -10.38
C ASP A 4 35.89 12.09 -9.34
N PRO A 5 36.13 12.26 -8.02
CA PRO A 5 35.18 11.87 -6.97
C PRO A 5 33.83 12.57 -7.07
N PHE A 6 33.70 13.67 -7.84
CA PHE A 6 32.40 14.28 -8.14
C PHE A 6 31.56 13.45 -9.13
N PHE A 7 32.19 12.62 -9.97
CA PHE A 7 31.48 11.76 -10.92
C PHE A 7 30.75 10.62 -10.21
N THR A 8 31.42 9.96 -9.26
CA THR A 8 30.84 8.85 -8.49
C THR A 8 29.67 9.32 -7.63
N VAL A 9 29.78 10.46 -6.94
CA VAL A 9 28.67 11.02 -6.12
C VAL A 9 27.45 11.35 -6.97
N LYS A 10 27.65 11.90 -8.18
CA LYS A 10 26.55 12.16 -9.12
C LYS A 10 25.90 10.89 -9.63
N GLU A 11 26.68 9.83 -9.84
CA GLU A 11 26.20 8.51 -10.25
C GLU A 11 25.37 7.84 -9.13
N TYR A 12 25.85 7.87 -7.88
CA TYR A 12 25.08 7.43 -6.70
C TYR A 12 23.77 8.19 -6.53
N ASN A 13 23.80 9.51 -6.67
CA ASN A 13 22.60 10.34 -6.60
C ASN A 13 21.60 9.99 -7.72
N LYS A 14 22.09 9.67 -8.92
CA LYS A 14 21.23 9.24 -10.03
C LYS A 14 20.55 7.90 -9.74
N ILE A 15 21.30 6.94 -9.20
CA ILE A 15 20.79 5.62 -8.80
C ILE A 15 19.72 5.74 -7.70
N SER A 16 19.97 6.58 -6.69
CA SER A 16 19.02 6.81 -5.58
C SER A 16 17.68 7.40 -6.05
N VAL A 17 17.65 8.17 -7.14
CA VAL A 17 16.39 8.71 -7.68
C VAL A 17 15.68 7.68 -8.55
N ILE A 18 16.42 6.80 -9.22
CA ILE A 18 15.84 5.68 -9.97
C ILE A 18 15.16 4.70 -9.01
N SER A 19 15.78 4.41 -7.85
CA SER A 19 15.15 3.56 -6.83
C SER A 19 13.88 4.18 -6.26
N LEU A 20 13.89 5.48 -5.96
CA LEU A 20 12.69 6.21 -5.49
C LEU A 20 11.53 6.15 -6.49
N LEU A 21 11.79 6.29 -7.79
CA LEU A 21 10.75 6.19 -8.82
C LEU A 21 10.15 4.79 -8.89
N ARG A 22 11.01 3.77 -8.78
CA ARG A 22 10.60 2.37 -8.78
C ARG A 22 9.74 2.03 -7.55
N GLU A 23 10.10 2.55 -6.38
CA GLU A 23 9.33 2.40 -5.14
C GLU A 23 7.94 3.04 -5.25
N ILE A 24 7.83 4.21 -5.90
CA ILE A 24 6.53 4.84 -6.19
C ILE A 24 5.69 3.99 -7.14
N GLU A 25 6.27 3.43 -8.21
CA GLU A 25 5.53 2.54 -9.13
C GLU A 25 4.97 1.31 -8.40
N GLN A 26 5.75 0.72 -7.48
CA GLN A 26 5.33 -0.43 -6.69
C GLN A 26 4.24 -0.08 -5.68
N ASN A 27 4.41 1.02 -4.94
CA ASN A 27 3.41 1.51 -4.01
C ASN A 27 2.12 1.84 -4.77
N PHE A 28 2.22 2.35 -6.00
CA PHE A 28 1.06 2.61 -6.84
C PHE A 28 0.34 1.33 -7.32
N THR A 29 1.07 0.29 -7.70
CA THR A 29 0.46 -1.02 -8.00
C THR A 29 -0.24 -1.58 -6.75
N THR A 30 0.39 -1.48 -5.58
CA THR A 30 -0.19 -1.90 -4.29
C THR A 30 -1.45 -1.11 -3.94
N VAL A 31 -1.45 0.21 -4.15
CA VAL A 31 -2.62 1.06 -3.99
C VAL A 31 -3.75 0.64 -4.93
N THR A 32 -3.42 0.29 -6.18
CA THR A 32 -4.42 -0.11 -7.18
C THR A 32 -5.08 -1.44 -6.79
N THR A 33 -4.30 -2.44 -6.38
CA THR A 33 -4.83 -3.73 -5.91
C THR A 33 -5.63 -3.58 -4.61
N LEU A 34 -5.13 -2.80 -3.66
CA LEU A 34 -5.86 -2.46 -2.43
C LEU A 34 -7.18 -1.76 -2.74
N PHE A 35 -7.19 -0.80 -3.68
CA PHE A 35 -8.40 -0.09 -4.08
C PHE A 35 -9.41 -0.98 -4.81
N GLU A 36 -8.97 -1.87 -5.69
CA GLU A 36 -9.85 -2.86 -6.33
C GLU A 36 -10.47 -3.80 -5.29
N SER A 37 -9.66 -4.26 -4.34
CA SER A 37 -10.14 -5.10 -3.25
C SER A 37 -11.12 -4.37 -2.32
N TRP A 38 -10.85 -3.10 -2.03
CA TRP A 38 -11.72 -2.23 -1.24
C TRP A 38 -13.06 -2.02 -1.95
N ASN A 39 -13.06 -1.74 -3.27
CA ASN A 39 -14.28 -1.64 -4.05
C ASN A 39 -15.07 -2.96 -4.08
N ARG A 40 -14.37 -4.10 -4.17
CA ARG A 40 -15.02 -5.42 -4.08
C ARG A 40 -15.71 -5.60 -2.73
N ILE A 41 -15.00 -5.42 -1.63
CA ILE A 41 -15.53 -5.57 -0.26
C ILE A 41 -16.67 -4.58 -0.02
N PHE A 42 -16.53 -3.33 -0.48
CA PHE A 42 -17.59 -2.32 -0.40
C PHE A 42 -18.86 -2.75 -1.18
N SER A 43 -18.69 -3.40 -2.33
CA SER A 43 -19.82 -3.87 -3.15
C SER A 43 -20.48 -5.14 -2.61
N THR A 44 -19.74 -6.01 -1.91
CA THR A 44 -20.24 -7.29 -1.41
C THR A 44 -20.76 -7.21 0.03
N VAL A 45 -20.14 -6.37 0.86
CA VAL A 45 -20.43 -6.31 2.29
C VAL A 45 -21.35 -5.13 2.59
N SER A 46 -22.60 -5.43 2.96
CA SER A 46 -23.60 -4.43 3.38
C SER A 46 -23.42 -3.92 4.82
N SER A 47 -22.50 -4.50 5.60
CA SER A 47 -22.32 -4.18 7.02
C SER A 47 -21.15 -3.22 7.29
N ARG A 48 -21.51 -2.07 7.87
CA ARG A 48 -20.68 -0.92 8.28
C ARG A 48 -19.49 -1.25 9.20
N ASN A 49 -19.48 -2.43 9.81
CA ASN A 49 -18.53 -2.79 10.85
C ASN A 49 -17.58 -3.92 10.42
N ASN A 50 -17.48 -4.19 9.11
CA ASN A 50 -16.52 -5.16 8.62
C ASN A 50 -15.10 -4.64 8.87
N GLU A 51 -14.41 -5.30 9.80
CA GLU A 51 -13.04 -5.02 10.19
C GLU A 51 -12.08 -5.04 9.00
N GLU A 52 -12.35 -5.89 7.99
CA GLU A 52 -11.53 -5.97 6.79
C GLU A 52 -11.66 -4.71 5.92
N LEU A 53 -12.85 -4.12 5.79
CA LEU A 53 -13.06 -2.88 5.04
C LEU A 53 -12.30 -1.72 5.69
N ARG A 54 -12.38 -1.60 7.03
CA ARG A 54 -11.67 -0.55 7.78
C ARG A 54 -10.15 -0.75 7.69
N ARG A 55 -9.69 -2.00 7.78
CA ARG A 55 -8.27 -2.33 7.68
C ARG A 55 -7.71 -2.02 6.29
N THR A 56 -8.39 -2.46 5.22
CA THR A 56 -7.99 -2.11 3.84
C THR A 56 -8.05 -0.61 3.59
N GLU A 57 -8.99 0.12 4.20
CA GLU A 57 -9.03 1.58 4.13
C GLU A 57 -7.84 2.25 4.86
N GLU A 58 -7.48 1.80 6.07
CA GLU A 58 -6.34 2.33 6.81
C GLU A 58 -5.01 2.06 6.07
N GLU A 59 -4.85 0.85 5.52
CA GLU A 59 -3.67 0.43 4.75
C GLU A 59 -3.56 1.20 3.41
N LEU A 60 -4.70 1.40 2.73
CA LEU A 60 -4.75 2.28 1.56
C LEU A 60 -4.33 3.71 1.95
N LYS A 61 -4.87 4.28 3.02
CA LYS A 61 -4.48 5.65 3.43
C LYS A 61 -3.00 5.78 3.76
N SER A 62 -2.41 4.79 4.44
CA SER A 62 -0.99 4.78 4.76
C SER A 62 -0.14 4.77 3.49
N THR A 63 -0.38 3.82 2.59
CA THR A 63 0.37 3.70 1.33
C THR A 63 0.19 4.92 0.43
N LEU A 64 -1.00 5.55 0.41
CA LEU A 64 -1.22 6.82 -0.28
C LEU A 64 -0.42 7.99 0.33
N GLN A 65 -0.16 7.97 1.63
CA GLN A 65 0.64 8.99 2.32
C GLN A 65 2.13 8.80 2.01
N ASP A 66 2.61 7.56 1.96
CA ASP A 66 3.98 7.22 1.60
C ASP A 66 4.29 7.71 0.16
N ILE A 67 3.44 7.37 -0.81
CA ILE A 67 3.55 7.85 -2.19
C ILE A 67 3.56 9.38 -2.25
N THR A 68 2.72 10.07 -1.46
CA THR A 68 2.69 11.54 -1.46
C THR A 68 4.04 12.12 -1.00
N THR A 69 4.63 11.52 0.02
CA THR A 69 5.94 11.93 0.57
C THR A 69 7.06 11.71 -0.44
N ASP A 70 7.03 10.57 -1.14
CA ASP A 70 8.02 10.23 -2.16
C ASP A 70 7.92 11.16 -3.38
N LEU A 71 6.69 11.50 -3.81
CA LEU A 71 6.46 12.49 -4.87
C LEU A 71 6.99 13.87 -4.49
N ASP A 72 6.82 14.29 -3.23
CA ASP A 72 7.39 15.54 -2.73
C ASP A 72 8.94 15.50 -2.70
N ALA A 73 9.54 14.34 -2.38
CA ALA A 73 10.98 14.14 -2.45
C ALA A 73 11.51 14.26 -3.90
N ILE A 74 10.80 13.68 -4.88
CA ILE A 74 11.13 13.83 -6.31
C ILE A 74 11.08 15.30 -6.75
N ARG A 75 10.08 16.05 -6.28
CA ARG A 75 9.98 17.48 -6.58
C ARG A 75 11.16 18.29 -6.06
N VAL A 76 11.71 17.92 -4.89
CA VAL A 76 12.94 18.54 -4.35
C VAL A 76 14.16 18.22 -5.23
N VAL A 77 14.22 16.99 -5.76
CA VAL A 77 15.27 16.54 -6.68
C VAL A 77 15.20 17.28 -8.03
N GLU A 78 13.99 17.48 -8.57
CA GLU A 78 13.77 18.24 -9.82
C GLU A 78 14.25 19.69 -9.73
N ASN A 79 14.17 20.30 -8.55
CA ASN A 79 14.64 21.67 -8.31
C ASN A 79 16.17 21.79 -8.20
N HIS A 80 16.92 20.68 -8.21
CA HIS A 80 18.38 20.65 -8.07
C HIS A 80 19.09 19.85 -9.19
N PRO A 81 18.83 20.12 -10.49
CA PRO A 81 19.29 19.29 -11.60
C PRO A 81 20.82 19.12 -11.68
N ASP A 82 21.58 20.11 -11.23
CA ASP A 82 23.05 20.12 -11.27
C ASP A 82 23.71 19.04 -10.38
N LYS A 83 22.99 18.58 -9.35
CA LYS A 83 23.45 17.55 -8.39
C LYS A 83 23.16 16.12 -8.84
N PHE A 84 22.23 15.93 -9.78
CA PHE A 84 21.71 14.61 -10.17
C PHE A 84 22.00 14.24 -11.64
N SER A 85 22.63 15.14 -12.41
CA SER A 85 22.99 14.92 -13.83
C SER A 85 21.82 14.37 -14.66
N LEU A 86 20.62 14.90 -14.42
CA LEU A 86 19.40 14.48 -15.10
C LEU A 86 19.26 15.23 -16.43
N THR A 87 18.86 14.49 -17.46
CA THR A 87 18.52 15.08 -18.76
C THR A 87 17.16 15.76 -18.68
N LYS A 88 16.95 16.80 -19.50
CA LYS A 88 15.64 17.48 -19.60
C LYS A 88 14.50 16.52 -19.94
N ARG A 89 14.79 15.46 -20.70
CA ARG A 89 13.82 14.42 -21.07
C ARG A 89 13.44 13.52 -19.89
N GLU A 90 14.41 13.17 -19.04
CA GLU A 90 14.15 12.42 -17.79
C GLU A 90 13.31 13.27 -16.82
N ILE A 91 13.58 14.57 -16.70
CA ILE A 91 12.80 15.48 -15.85
C ILE A 91 11.36 15.60 -16.36
N GLU A 92 11.15 15.76 -17.67
CA GLU A 92 9.80 15.88 -18.23
C GLU A 92 9.00 14.58 -18.07
N SER A 93 9.62 13.42 -18.31
CA SER A 93 8.99 12.12 -18.10
C SER A 93 8.61 11.89 -16.62
N ARG A 94 9.43 12.38 -15.69
CA ARG A 94 9.16 12.30 -14.24
C ARG A 94 8.00 13.21 -13.84
N ARG A 95 7.97 14.44 -14.36
CA ARG A 95 6.85 15.36 -14.16
C ARG A 95 5.54 14.74 -14.65
N GLU A 96 5.54 14.17 -15.84
CA GLU A 96 4.35 13.54 -16.41
C GLU A 96 3.87 12.35 -15.55
N PHE A 97 4.80 11.50 -15.10
CA PHE A 97 4.49 10.40 -14.19
C PHE A 97 3.95 10.86 -12.83
N VAL A 98 4.57 11.87 -12.22
CA VAL A 98 4.14 12.48 -10.95
C VAL A 98 2.72 13.04 -11.07
N GLU A 99 2.44 13.76 -12.15
CA GLU A 99 1.10 14.33 -12.39
C GLU A 99 0.04 13.25 -12.62
N GLN A 100 0.33 12.22 -13.43
CA GLN A 100 -0.59 11.09 -13.64
C GLN A 100 -0.89 10.35 -12.33
N THR A 101 0.14 10.08 -11.53
CA THR A 101 0.02 9.41 -10.22
C THR A 101 -0.82 10.26 -9.27
N ARG A 102 -0.60 11.59 -9.25
CA ARG A 102 -1.35 12.54 -8.42
C ARG A 102 -2.83 12.61 -8.82
N LEU A 103 -3.13 12.61 -10.11
CA LEU A 103 -4.52 12.61 -10.60
C LEU A 103 -5.26 11.35 -10.17
N ARG A 104 -4.63 10.17 -10.34
CA ARG A 104 -5.21 8.89 -9.94
C ARG A 104 -5.37 8.79 -8.42
N LEU A 105 -4.40 9.29 -7.65
CA LEU A 105 -4.48 9.40 -6.20
C LEU A 105 -5.67 10.25 -5.76
N GLN A 106 -5.91 11.39 -6.41
CA GLN A 106 -7.05 12.24 -6.14
C GLN A 106 -8.38 11.57 -6.49
N GLU A 107 -8.44 10.80 -7.57
CA GLU A 107 -9.61 10.02 -7.95
C GLU A 107 -9.94 8.95 -6.89
N ILE A 108 -8.94 8.19 -6.46
CA ILE A 108 -9.07 7.17 -5.40
C ILE A 108 -9.56 7.82 -4.09
N ARG A 109 -8.94 8.93 -3.68
CA ARG A 109 -9.36 9.68 -2.48
C ARG A 109 -10.79 10.20 -2.58
N ARG A 110 -11.17 10.75 -3.73
CA ARG A 110 -12.54 11.27 -3.96
C ARG A 110 -13.57 10.14 -3.95
N SER A 111 -13.24 8.98 -4.53
CA SER A 111 -14.09 7.80 -4.48
C SER A 111 -14.31 7.35 -3.04
N LEU A 112 -13.23 7.31 -2.24
CA LEU A 112 -13.30 6.94 -0.83
C LEU A 112 -14.19 7.91 -0.02
N GLU A 113 -14.05 9.22 -0.22
CA GLU A 113 -14.87 10.23 0.47
C GLU A 113 -16.35 10.19 0.07
N ASN A 114 -16.65 10.05 -1.24
CA ASN A 114 -18.02 10.03 -1.75
C ASN A 114 -18.80 8.81 -1.24
N ASN A 115 -18.17 7.63 -1.21
CA ASN A 115 -18.79 6.42 -0.69
C ASN A 115 -19.10 6.54 0.82
N ARG A 116 -18.21 7.17 1.60
CA ARG A 116 -18.46 7.47 3.02
C ARG A 116 -19.66 8.41 3.24
N HIS A 117 -19.90 9.33 2.32
CA HIS A 117 -21.08 10.21 2.37
C HIS A 117 -22.39 9.49 2.04
N GLN A 118 -22.34 8.50 1.15
CA GLN A 118 -23.48 7.67 0.79
C GLN A 118 -23.89 6.74 1.97
N GLU A 119 -22.92 6.21 2.70
CA GLU A 119 -23.13 5.42 3.92
C GLU A 119 -23.84 6.18 5.07
N LEU A 120 -23.53 7.47 5.25
CA LEU A 120 -24.18 8.30 6.29
C LEU A 120 -25.68 8.50 6.04
N ILE A 121 -26.11 8.50 4.78
CA ILE A 121 -27.51 8.77 4.40
C ILE A 121 -28.38 7.52 4.62
N ASP A 122 -27.86 6.32 4.37
CA ASP A 122 -28.62 5.08 4.52
C ASP A 122 -28.66 4.56 5.96
N GLY A 123 -27.62 4.81 6.76
CA GLY A 123 -27.63 4.53 8.20
C GLY A 123 -28.70 5.28 9.00
N HIS A 124 -29.15 6.44 8.52
CA HIS A 124 -30.23 7.21 9.16
C HIS A 124 -31.64 6.71 8.84
N LYS A 125 -31.81 5.84 7.84
CA LYS A 125 -33.12 5.27 7.47
C LYS A 125 -33.49 4.03 8.29
N SER A 126 -32.51 3.24 8.74
CA SER A 126 -32.75 1.98 9.48
C SER A 126 -33.14 2.18 10.95
N THR A 127 -32.72 3.29 11.59
CA THR A 127 -33.00 3.53 13.01
C THR A 127 -34.47 3.88 13.31
N LYS A 128 -35.25 4.29 12.29
CA LYS A 128 -36.67 4.68 12.48
C LYS A 128 -37.67 3.53 12.44
N LEU A 129 -37.24 2.30 12.13
CA LEU A 129 -38.13 1.13 12.00
C LEU A 129 -38.22 0.26 13.27
N PHE A 130 -37.43 0.51 14.30
CA PHE A 130 -37.31 -0.36 15.49
C PHE A 130 -38.03 0.14 16.75
N GLU A 131 -38.89 1.16 16.67
CA GLU A 131 -39.53 1.77 17.84
C GLU A 131 -41.05 1.49 17.97
N GLN A 132 -41.59 0.46 17.32
CA GLN A 132 -43.04 0.27 17.32
C GLN A 132 -43.57 -1.16 17.38
N VAL A 133 -43.04 -2.03 18.25
CA VAL A 133 -43.83 -3.19 18.73
C VAL A 133 -43.46 -3.59 20.15
N ARG A 134 -44.06 -2.93 21.16
CA ARG A 134 -44.20 -3.51 22.51
C ARG A 134 -45.57 -3.17 23.11
N SER A 135 -46.54 -4.04 22.85
CA SER A 135 -47.63 -4.30 23.81
C SER A 135 -48.37 -5.60 23.49
N LYS A 136 -48.34 -6.56 24.42
CA LYS A 136 -49.49 -7.04 25.22
C LYS A 136 -49.47 -8.56 25.45
N SER A 137 -49.73 -8.90 26.72
CA SER A 137 -49.68 -10.20 27.39
C SER A 137 -50.81 -11.18 27.02
N ARG A 138 -50.51 -12.50 27.04
CA ARG A 138 -51.42 -13.62 27.37
C ARG A 138 -50.63 -14.82 27.89
N TYR A 139 -50.43 -14.91 29.21
CA TYR A 139 -49.89 -16.09 29.87
C TYR A 139 -50.94 -17.22 29.84
N GLU A 140 -50.64 -18.31 29.12
CA GLU A 140 -50.91 -19.74 29.41
C GLU A 140 -50.74 -20.57 28.10
N GLU A 141 -51.10 -20.02 26.94
CA GLU A 141 -50.80 -20.57 25.58
C GLU A 141 -49.37 -20.23 25.13
N VAL A 142 -48.71 -19.36 25.88
CA VAL A 142 -47.37 -18.82 25.60
C VAL A 142 -46.26 -19.81 25.90
N ILE A 143 -46.42 -20.87 26.69
CA ILE A 143 -45.27 -21.74 27.04
C ILE A 143 -44.91 -22.69 25.89
N GLU A 144 -45.88 -23.33 25.22
CA GLU A 144 -45.61 -24.15 24.04
C GLU A 144 -45.30 -23.29 22.80
N MET A 145 -45.98 -22.14 22.66
CA MET A 145 -45.73 -21.19 21.59
C MET A 145 -44.42 -20.42 21.79
N ASP A 146 -43.95 -20.19 23.02
CA ASP A 146 -42.60 -19.69 23.32
C ASP A 146 -41.57 -20.73 22.96
N ASN A 147 -41.76 -22.00 23.33
CA ASN A 147 -40.77 -23.03 22.98
C ASN A 147 -40.63 -23.17 21.46
N THR A 148 -41.74 -23.18 20.71
CA THR A 148 -41.69 -23.20 19.23
C THR A 148 -41.12 -21.92 18.63
N LYS A 149 -41.50 -20.74 19.13
CA LYS A 149 -40.92 -19.46 18.68
C LYS A 149 -39.47 -19.28 19.10
N PHE A 150 -39.07 -19.85 20.23
CA PHE A 150 -37.69 -19.85 20.73
C PHE A 150 -36.84 -20.74 19.83
N ILE A 151 -37.31 -21.96 19.52
CA ILE A 151 -36.63 -22.86 18.57
C ILE A 151 -36.56 -22.24 17.18
N GLU A 152 -37.64 -21.60 16.71
CA GLU A 152 -37.66 -20.93 15.40
C GLU A 152 -36.73 -19.71 15.37
N ASN A 153 -36.70 -18.90 16.43
CA ASN A 153 -35.81 -17.76 16.56
C ASN A 153 -34.34 -18.19 16.71
N GLU A 154 -34.07 -19.25 17.48
CA GLU A 154 -32.73 -19.82 17.61
C GLU A 154 -32.25 -20.42 16.28
N SER A 155 -33.13 -21.13 15.56
CA SER A 155 -32.83 -21.63 14.21
C SER A 155 -32.58 -20.49 13.22
N LEU A 156 -33.34 -19.41 13.29
CA LEU A 156 -33.14 -18.21 12.47
C LEU A 156 -31.81 -17.54 12.82
N GLN A 157 -31.50 -17.39 14.11
CA GLN A 157 -30.23 -16.83 14.59
C GLN A 157 -29.05 -17.67 14.14
N GLN A 158 -29.12 -19.00 14.23
CA GLN A 158 -28.07 -19.90 13.73
C GLN A 158 -27.91 -19.79 12.21
N THR A 159 -28.99 -19.64 11.46
CA THR A 159 -28.93 -19.45 9.99
C THR A 159 -28.29 -18.11 9.62
N ILE A 160 -28.61 -17.05 10.36
CA ILE A 160 -27.98 -15.73 10.19
C ILE A 160 -26.49 -15.81 10.55
N LEU A 161 -26.14 -16.49 11.64
CA LEU A 161 -24.75 -16.68 12.08
C LEU A 161 -23.93 -17.48 11.06
N LEU A 162 -24.50 -18.55 10.48
CA LEU A 162 -23.84 -19.35 9.44
C LEU A 162 -23.61 -18.52 8.18
N ARG A 163 -24.59 -17.70 7.78
CA ARG A 163 -24.44 -16.80 6.64
C ARG A 163 -23.38 -15.72 6.88
N GLU A 164 -23.34 -15.16 8.10
CA GLU A 164 -22.32 -14.17 8.48
C GLU A 164 -20.91 -14.79 8.48
N GLN A 165 -20.78 -16.06 8.87
CA GLN A 165 -19.51 -16.79 8.78
C GLN A 165 -19.12 -17.08 7.32
N ASP A 166 -20.06 -17.44 6.45
CA ASP A 166 -19.80 -17.62 5.01
C ASP A 166 -19.32 -16.32 4.36
N ASP A 167 -19.97 -15.19 4.69
CA ASP A 167 -19.56 -13.86 4.23
C ASP A 167 -18.15 -13.51 4.75
N GLN A 168 -17.81 -13.88 5.99
CA GLN A 168 -16.47 -13.72 6.55
C GLN A 168 -15.43 -14.60 5.83
N LEU A 169 -15.78 -15.84 5.48
CA LEU A 169 -14.88 -16.75 4.75
C LEU A 169 -14.61 -16.24 3.32
N GLU A 170 -15.61 -15.67 2.65
CA GLU A 170 -15.42 -15.03 1.34
C GLU A 170 -14.51 -13.81 1.44
N SER A 171 -14.68 -13.01 2.49
CA SER A 171 -13.81 -11.87 2.81
C SER A 171 -12.37 -12.32 3.05
N LEU A 172 -12.16 -13.34 3.90
CA LEU A 172 -10.85 -13.94 4.17
C LEU A 172 -10.19 -14.52 2.92
N TYR A 173 -10.96 -15.17 2.04
CA TYR A 173 -10.46 -15.66 0.75
C TYR A 173 -10.01 -14.50 -0.15
N GLY A 174 -10.79 -13.41 -0.13
CA GLY A 174 -10.43 -12.16 -0.78
C GLY A 174 -9.12 -11.57 -0.26
N THR A 175 -8.94 -11.52 1.06
CA THR A 175 -7.72 -11.07 1.72
C THR A 175 -6.52 -11.98 1.42
N ALA A 176 -6.72 -13.31 1.44
CA ALA A 176 -5.68 -14.28 1.10
C ALA A 176 -5.20 -14.12 -0.36
N ARG A 177 -6.14 -13.83 -1.29
CA ARG A 177 -5.80 -13.53 -2.68
C ARG A 177 -4.97 -12.26 -2.80
N ASN A 178 -5.36 -11.19 -2.11
CA ASN A 178 -4.60 -9.95 -2.12
C ASN A 178 -3.19 -10.16 -1.54
N ILE A 179 -3.07 -10.86 -0.40
CA ILE A 179 -1.77 -11.20 0.19
C ILE A 179 -0.94 -12.03 -0.78
N HIS A 180 -1.56 -12.95 -1.54
CA HIS A 180 -0.84 -13.73 -2.54
C HIS A 180 -0.30 -12.85 -3.69
N GLU A 181 -1.11 -11.90 -4.17
CA GLU A 181 -0.69 -10.95 -5.20
C GLU A 181 0.43 -10.04 -4.68
N ILE A 182 0.29 -9.48 -3.48
CA ILE A 182 1.34 -8.68 -2.80
C ILE A 182 2.60 -9.52 -2.59
N ALA A 183 2.49 -10.74 -2.07
CA ALA A 183 3.64 -11.62 -1.82
C ALA A 183 4.36 -12.01 -3.12
N THR A 184 3.62 -12.14 -4.22
CA THR A 184 4.21 -12.40 -5.54
C THR A 184 5.00 -11.18 -6.01
N THR A 185 4.42 -9.98 -5.92
CA THR A 185 5.11 -8.73 -6.24
C THR A 185 6.33 -8.49 -5.35
N MET A 186 6.22 -8.74 -4.04
CA MET A 186 7.35 -8.66 -3.10
C MET A 186 8.42 -9.70 -3.40
N GLY A 187 8.04 -10.90 -3.82
CA GLY A 187 8.98 -11.96 -4.20
C GLY A 187 9.83 -11.57 -5.40
N THR A 188 9.19 -11.04 -6.45
CA THR A 188 9.91 -10.51 -7.63
C THR A 188 10.80 -9.31 -7.27
N GLU A 189 10.34 -8.47 -6.33
CA GLU A 189 11.11 -7.31 -5.92
C GLU A 189 12.33 -7.66 -5.06
N LEU A 190 12.20 -8.62 -4.15
CA LEU A 190 13.33 -9.13 -3.37
C LEU A 190 14.37 -9.79 -4.27
N GLU A 191 13.94 -10.44 -5.35
CA GLU A 191 14.83 -10.99 -6.37
C GLU A 191 15.58 -9.87 -7.11
N ASP A 192 14.88 -8.82 -7.53
CA ASP A 192 15.50 -7.66 -8.17
C ASP A 192 16.41 -6.87 -7.23
N GLN A 193 16.06 -6.74 -5.95
CA GLN A 193 16.93 -6.15 -4.93
C GLN A 193 18.17 -7.01 -4.68
N ASN A 194 18.06 -8.34 -4.81
CA ASN A 194 19.21 -9.24 -4.73
C ASN A 194 20.20 -8.94 -5.87
N ILE A 195 19.68 -8.74 -7.09
CA ILE A 195 20.50 -8.36 -8.25
C ILE A 195 21.18 -7.00 -8.02
N LEU A 196 20.46 -6.01 -7.47
CA LEU A 196 21.02 -4.70 -7.14
C LEU A 196 22.07 -4.76 -6.02
N LEU A 197 21.90 -5.63 -5.02
CA LEU A 197 22.89 -5.85 -3.97
C LEU A 197 24.14 -6.53 -4.50
N ASP A 198 24.02 -7.44 -5.46
CA ASP A 198 25.16 -8.09 -6.11
C ASP A 198 25.97 -7.08 -6.94
N GLU A 199 25.28 -6.21 -7.70
CA GLU A 199 25.92 -5.10 -8.42
C GLU A 199 26.59 -4.10 -7.46
N PHE A 200 25.97 -3.82 -6.32
CA PHE A 200 26.59 -3.02 -5.27
C PHE A 200 27.84 -3.68 -4.68
N GLY A 201 27.81 -5.00 -4.45
CA GLY A 201 28.96 -5.80 -4.03
C GLY A 201 30.13 -5.67 -5.01
N ASP A 202 29.84 -5.85 -6.30
CA ASP A 202 30.81 -5.66 -7.39
C ASP A 202 31.43 -4.25 -7.39
N GLN A 203 30.64 -3.22 -7.11
CA GLN A 203 31.14 -1.84 -7.00
C GLN A 203 32.00 -1.62 -5.76
N VAL A 204 31.62 -2.20 -4.61
CA VAL A 204 32.42 -2.16 -3.38
C VAL A 204 33.77 -2.84 -3.60
N ASP A 205 33.80 -4.01 -4.22
CA ASP A 205 35.04 -4.74 -4.53
C ASP A 205 35.97 -3.95 -5.46
N ARG A 206 35.42 -3.33 -6.50
CA ARG A 206 36.18 -2.44 -7.39
C ARG A 206 36.74 -1.23 -6.64
N THR A 207 35.94 -0.65 -5.74
CA THR A 207 36.34 0.50 -4.93
C THR A 207 37.44 0.11 -3.95
N GLN A 208 37.32 -1.05 -3.29
CA GLN A 208 38.34 -1.60 -2.41
C GLN A 208 39.64 -1.89 -3.16
N GLY A 209 39.59 -2.49 -4.36
CA GLY A 209 40.77 -2.73 -5.18
C GLY A 209 41.48 -1.44 -5.63
N ARG A 210 40.74 -0.35 -5.83
CA ARG A 210 41.31 0.98 -6.11
C ARG A 210 41.92 1.61 -4.87
N LEU A 211 41.26 1.48 -3.72
CA LEU A 211 41.72 1.98 -2.43
C LEU A 211 43.02 1.27 -2.00
N ASP A 212 43.11 -0.05 -2.19
CA ASP A 212 44.33 -0.83 -1.98
C ASP A 212 45.50 -0.35 -2.86
N LYS A 213 45.24 -0.07 -4.15
CA LYS A 213 46.25 0.49 -5.05
C LYS A 213 46.71 1.87 -4.61
N ALA A 214 45.79 2.71 -4.14
CA ALA A 214 46.10 4.03 -3.61
C ALA A 214 46.95 3.92 -2.33
N MET A 215 46.55 3.06 -1.39
CA MET A 215 47.31 2.78 -0.17
C MET A 215 48.72 2.28 -0.46
N ARG A 216 48.89 1.37 -1.43
CA ARG A 216 50.22 0.89 -1.86
C ARG A 216 51.09 2.02 -2.43
N LYS A 217 50.51 2.94 -3.21
CA LYS A 217 51.22 4.13 -3.69
C LYS A 217 51.64 5.06 -2.56
N VAL A 218 50.75 5.31 -1.60
CA VAL A 218 51.06 6.12 -0.41
C VAL A 218 52.20 5.49 0.39
N ALA A 219 52.13 4.18 0.66
CA ALA A 219 53.17 3.43 1.34
C ALA A 219 54.51 3.47 0.59
N TYR A 220 54.48 3.34 -0.75
CA TYR A 220 55.68 3.44 -1.59
C TYR A 220 56.32 4.84 -1.50
N ILE A 221 55.52 5.91 -1.56
CA ILE A 221 56.00 7.29 -1.45
C ILE A 221 56.60 7.53 -0.06
N ILE A 222 55.94 7.11 1.02
CA ILE A 222 56.48 7.24 2.38
C ILE A 222 57.84 6.55 2.49
N LYS A 223 57.96 5.32 1.96
CA LYS A 223 59.21 4.55 2.00
C LYS A 223 60.33 5.13 1.14
N HIS A 224 60.02 5.88 0.09
CA HIS A 224 61.02 6.50 -0.79
C HIS A 224 61.31 7.98 -0.43
N ASN A 225 60.60 8.53 0.56
CA ASN A 225 60.85 9.86 1.12
C ASN A 225 61.55 9.80 2.50
N GLU A 226 61.83 8.61 3.02
CA GLU A 226 62.83 8.37 4.08
C GLU A 226 64.20 8.10 3.46
#